data_AF-Q0W652-F1
#
_entry.id   AF-Q0W652-F1
#
_cell.length_a   1.000
_cell.length_b   1.000
_cell.length_c   1.000
_cell.angle_alpha   90.00
_cell.angle_beta   90.00
_cell.angle_gamma   90.00
#
_symmetry.space_group_name_H-M   'P 1'
#
loop_
_entity.id
_entity.type
_entity.pdbx_description
1 polymer ?
#
loop_
_entity_poly.entity_id
_entity_poly.type
_entity_poly.pdbx_seq_one_letter_code
_entity_poly.pdbx_strand_id
1 'polypeptide(L)'
;MKITADALEMARASARESEVPLILVGERSVITDVMIAPDRKAYDTSAGQLISMLPVGIRRYGKVVTKASQDLEPGYNLIEDENGNWKFVDEDGKEVQVEVVEPADEKTDG
;
A
#
# COMPACT_ATOMS: atom_id res chain seq x y z
N MET A 1 11.55 -2.11 -5.49
CA MET A 1 10.46 -2.49 -4.57
C MET A 1 9.64 -3.57 -5.25
N LYS A 2 9.02 -4.48 -4.49
CA LYS A 2 8.17 -5.55 -5.04
C LYS A 2 6.76 -5.46 -4.44
N ILE A 3 5.75 -5.90 -5.17
CA ILE A 3 4.38 -6.09 -4.68
C ILE A 3 3.85 -7.44 -5.16
N THR A 4 3.11 -8.16 -4.34
CA THR A 4 2.44 -9.38 -4.78
C THR A 4 1.30 -9.07 -5.74
N ALA A 5 1.06 -9.94 -6.72
CA ALA A 5 -0.06 -9.78 -7.64
C ALA A 5 -1.41 -9.66 -6.90
N ASP A 6 -1.57 -10.43 -5.82
CA ASP A 6 -2.75 -10.42 -4.95
C ASP A 6 -2.93 -9.07 -4.24
N ALA A 7 -1.89 -8.54 -3.60
CA ALA A 7 -1.95 -7.23 -2.94
C ALA A 7 -2.23 -6.09 -3.92
N LEU A 8 -1.67 -6.19 -5.13
CA LEU A 8 -1.93 -5.21 -6.18
C LEU A 8 -3.38 -5.25 -6.64
N GLU A 9 -3.95 -6.44 -6.83
CA GLU A 9 -5.36 -6.61 -7.19
C GLU A 9 -6.28 -6.10 -6.08
N MET A 10 -6.02 -6.47 -4.82
CA MET A 10 -6.74 -5.97 -3.65
C MET A 10 -6.69 -4.45 -3.55
N ALA A 11 -5.53 -3.85 -3.77
CA ALA A 11 -5.37 -2.39 -3.72
C ALA A 11 -6.25 -1.70 -4.75
N ARG A 12 -6.27 -2.22 -5.99
CA ARG A 12 -7.05 -1.68 -7.11
C ARG A 12 -8.55 -1.82 -6.87
N ALA A 13 -9.00 -2.99 -6.42
CA ALA A 13 -10.39 -3.24 -6.09
C ALA A 13 -10.85 -2.33 -4.95
N SER A 14 -10.12 -2.33 -3.84
CA SER A 14 -10.43 -1.54 -2.66
C SER A 14 -10.42 -0.04 -2.97
N ALA A 15 -9.49 0.46 -3.76
CA ALA A 15 -9.39 1.89 -4.04
C ALA A 15 -10.57 2.48 -4.81
N ARG A 16 -11.26 1.68 -5.63
CA ARG A 16 -12.44 2.11 -6.39
C ARG A 16 -13.69 2.24 -5.52
N GLU A 17 -13.78 1.44 -4.48
CA GLU A 17 -14.97 1.34 -3.61
C GLU A 17 -14.75 2.00 -2.24
N SER A 18 -13.50 2.16 -1.81
CA SER A 18 -13.16 2.60 -0.46
C SER A 18 -13.37 4.10 -0.27
N GLU A 19 -14.22 4.42 0.70
CA GLU A 19 -14.42 5.77 1.24
C GLU A 19 -13.41 6.13 2.34
N VAL A 20 -12.46 5.23 2.61
CA VAL A 20 -11.43 5.39 3.63
C VAL A 20 -10.02 5.32 3.02
N PRO A 21 -9.02 6.00 3.62
CA PRO A 21 -7.63 5.89 3.20
C PRO A 21 -7.14 4.44 3.32
N LEU A 22 -6.34 3.99 2.36
CA LEU A 22 -5.75 2.65 2.33
C LEU A 22 -4.23 2.76 2.38
N ILE A 23 -3.57 1.89 3.16
CA ILE A 23 -2.12 1.81 3.30
C ILE A 23 -1.59 0.50 2.70
N LEU A 24 -0.43 0.60 2.05
CA LEU A 24 0.30 -0.54 1.50
C LEU A 24 1.25 -1.07 2.56
N VAL A 25 1.11 -2.34 2.90
CA VAL A 25 1.90 -2.99 3.95
C VAL A 25 2.55 -4.27 3.44
N GLY A 26 3.62 -4.69 4.11
CA GLY A 26 4.18 -6.01 3.89
C GLY A 26 5.53 -6.19 4.58
N GLU A 27 6.31 -7.16 4.11
CA GLU A 27 7.51 -7.61 4.78
C GLU A 27 8.71 -7.64 3.83
N ARG A 28 9.93 -7.49 4.37
CA ARG A 28 11.19 -7.69 3.61
C ARG A 28 11.25 -6.98 2.24
N SER A 29 10.77 -5.74 2.15
CA SER A 29 10.69 -4.95 0.91
C SER A 29 9.78 -5.54 -0.18
N VAL A 30 8.78 -6.31 0.23
CA VAL A 30 7.67 -6.79 -0.59
C VAL A 30 6.36 -6.32 0.03
N ILE A 31 5.55 -5.61 -0.75
CA ILE A 31 4.18 -5.27 -0.38
C ILE A 31 3.35 -6.54 -0.57
N THR A 32 2.74 -7.03 0.49
CA THR A 32 2.02 -8.30 0.51
C THR A 32 0.54 -8.13 0.83
N ASP A 33 0.13 -6.96 1.34
CA ASP A 33 -1.24 -6.73 1.79
C ASP A 33 -1.62 -5.23 1.76
N VAL A 34 -2.92 -4.93 1.92
CA VAL A 34 -3.49 -3.59 1.90
C VAL A 34 -4.43 -3.43 3.09
N MET A 35 -4.16 -2.44 3.93
CA MET A 35 -4.96 -2.19 5.14
C MET A 35 -5.68 -0.85 5.06
N ILE A 36 -6.79 -0.73 5.77
CA ILE A 36 -7.46 0.56 5.97
C ILE A 36 -6.63 1.39 6.95
N ALA A 37 -6.28 2.62 6.56
CA ALA A 37 -5.58 3.55 7.43
C ALA A 37 -6.56 4.09 8.50
N PRO A 38 -6.21 4.03 9.79
CA PRO A 38 -7.03 4.67 10.81
C PRO A 38 -7.02 6.20 10.63
N ASP A 39 -8.14 6.84 10.92
CA ASP A 39 -8.37 8.27 10.66
C ASP A 39 -7.31 9.17 11.32
N ARG A 40 -6.72 10.10 10.52
CA ARG A 40 -5.67 11.03 10.96
C ARG A 40 -6.09 11.90 12.15
N LYS A 41 -7.39 12.09 12.44
CA LYS A 41 -7.82 12.86 13.62
C LYS A 41 -7.70 12.12 14.95
N ALA A 42 -7.52 10.80 14.94
CA ALA A 42 -7.39 10.00 16.17
C ALA A 42 -5.95 9.56 16.46
N TYR A 43 -5.03 9.69 15.50
CA TYR A 43 -3.67 9.18 15.62
C TYR A 43 -2.65 10.23 15.18
N ASP A 44 -2.05 10.89 16.16
CA ASP A 44 -0.80 11.61 16.03
C ASP A 44 0.19 10.70 15.29
N THR A 45 0.40 10.97 14.01
CA THR A 45 1.06 10.08 13.05
C THR A 45 2.59 10.14 13.22
N SER A 46 3.05 10.18 14.46
CA SER A 46 4.42 9.86 14.80
C SER A 46 4.63 8.40 14.42
N ALA A 47 5.54 8.12 13.48
CA ALA A 47 5.85 6.79 12.97
C ALA A 47 6.01 5.70 14.06
N GLY A 48 6.27 6.09 15.31
CA GLY A 48 6.32 5.22 16.48
C GLY A 48 5.00 4.55 16.92
N GLN A 49 3.82 5.14 16.70
CA GLN A 49 2.55 4.53 17.19
C GLN A 49 1.92 3.53 16.21
N LEU A 50 2.07 3.74 14.90
CA LEU A 50 1.61 2.79 13.88
C LEU A 50 2.35 1.45 13.96
N ILE A 51 3.62 1.46 14.39
CA ILE A 51 4.43 0.24 14.56
C ILE A 51 3.80 -0.72 15.59
N SER A 52 3.05 -0.22 16.57
CA SER A 52 2.42 -1.05 17.61
C SER A 52 1.12 -1.73 17.18
N MET A 53 0.49 -1.29 16.08
CA MET A 53 -0.73 -1.90 15.55
C MET A 53 -0.47 -2.90 14.42
N LEU A 54 0.67 -2.76 13.75
CA LEU A 54 1.05 -3.70 12.70
C LEU A 54 1.56 -5.01 13.32
N PRO A 55 1.24 -6.16 12.70
CA PRO A 55 1.83 -7.43 13.10
C PRO A 55 3.36 -7.35 13.08
N VAL A 56 4.01 -8.09 13.96
CA VAL A 56 5.49 -8.17 14.00
C VAL A 56 6.01 -8.60 12.63
N GLY A 57 6.90 -7.81 12.04
CA GLY A 57 7.48 -8.06 10.72
C GLY A 57 6.87 -7.21 9.60
N ILE A 58 5.63 -6.76 9.78
CA ILE A 58 4.90 -5.94 8.80
C ILE A 58 5.32 -4.49 8.90
N ARG A 59 5.57 -3.87 7.75
CA ARG A 59 5.98 -2.48 7.59
C ARG A 59 5.06 -1.79 6.60
N ARG A 60 4.81 -0.50 6.85
CA ARG A 60 4.17 0.39 5.89
C ARG A 60 5.18 0.79 4.82
N TYR A 61 4.85 0.55 3.56
CA TYR A 61 5.64 1.01 2.42
C TYR A 61 5.04 2.24 1.76
N GLY A 62 3.74 2.48 1.95
CA GLY A 62 3.10 3.68 1.46
C GLY A 62 1.60 3.56 1.51
N LYS A 63 0.90 4.00 0.47
CA LYS A 63 -0.56 4.08 0.47
C LYS A 63 -1.17 3.95 -0.91
N VAL A 64 -2.48 3.76 -0.94
CA VAL A 64 -3.26 3.82 -2.17
C VAL A 64 -4.01 5.14 -2.19
N VAL A 65 -3.83 5.88 -3.27
CA VAL A 65 -4.52 7.14 -3.51
C VAL A 65 -5.91 6.83 -4.03
N THR A 66 -6.91 7.28 -3.27
CA THR A 66 -8.33 7.04 -3.53
C THR A 66 -9.07 8.37 -3.54
N LYS A 67 -10.37 8.35 -3.88
CA LYS A 67 -11.21 9.56 -3.76
C LYS A 67 -11.25 10.12 -2.34
N ALA A 68 -11.10 9.26 -1.33
CA ALA A 68 -11.06 9.65 0.07
C ALA A 68 -9.69 10.20 0.52
N SER A 69 -8.60 9.92 -0.21
CA SER A 69 -7.24 10.30 0.15
C SER A 69 -6.41 10.60 -1.09
N GLN A 70 -6.40 11.87 -1.49
CA GLN A 70 -5.67 12.38 -2.67
C GLN A 70 -4.28 12.94 -2.37
N ASP A 71 -3.95 13.10 -1.08
CA ASP A 71 -2.64 13.54 -0.60
C ASP A 71 -1.54 12.55 -1.03
N LEU A 72 -0.29 12.96 -1.16
CA LEU A 72 0.84 12.04 -1.34
C LEU A 72 1.61 11.95 -0.03
N GLU A 73 2.06 10.75 0.32
CA GLU A 73 2.86 10.52 1.53
C GLU A 73 4.24 9.98 1.19
N PRO A 74 5.23 10.15 2.09
CA PRO A 74 6.54 9.54 1.93
C PRO A 74 6.42 8.02 1.75
N GLY A 75 7.11 7.50 0.72
CA GLY A 75 7.06 6.09 0.33
C GLY A 75 6.40 5.88 -1.04
N TYR A 76 5.71 4.75 -1.19
CA TYR A 76 5.10 4.31 -2.46
C TYR A 76 3.61 4.63 -2.48
N ASN A 77 3.19 5.54 -3.34
CA ASN A 77 1.78 5.90 -3.54
C ASN A 77 1.26 5.22 -4.80
N LEU A 78 0.31 4.31 -4.65
CA LEU A 78 -0.36 3.67 -5.78
C LEU A 78 -1.52 4.55 -6.24
N ILE A 79 -1.47 5.04 -7.47
CA ILE A 79 -2.46 5.94 -8.05
C ILE A 79 -3.09 5.34 -9.32
N GLU A 80 -4.37 5.62 -9.54
CA GLU A 80 -5.04 5.38 -10.82
C GLU A 80 -4.96 6.67 -11.65
N ASP A 81 -4.39 6.56 -12.84
CA ASP A 81 -4.34 7.63 -13.84
C ASP A 81 -5.71 7.84 -14.50
N GLU A 82 -5.91 8.97 -15.18
CA GLU A 82 -7.14 9.30 -15.91
C GLU A 82 -7.55 8.22 -16.93
N ASN A 83 -6.57 7.45 -17.41
CA ASN A 83 -6.78 6.33 -18.33
C ASN A 83 -7.18 5.01 -17.65
N GLY A 84 -7.35 4.98 -16.33
CA GLY A 84 -7.60 3.77 -15.54
C GLY A 84 -6.36 2.89 -15.34
N ASN A 85 -5.18 3.42 -15.66
CA ASN A 85 -3.91 2.71 -15.49
C ASN A 85 -3.36 2.95 -14.08
N TRP A 86 -2.92 1.89 -13.43
CA TRP A 86 -2.37 1.95 -12.08
C TRP A 86 -0.85 2.07 -12.12
N LYS A 87 -0.32 3.11 -11.47
CA LYS A 87 1.12 3.38 -11.38
C LYS A 87 1.52 3.75 -9.95
N PHE A 88 2.78 3.50 -9.62
CA PHE A 88 3.34 3.91 -8.34
C PHE A 88 4.08 5.22 -8.50
N VAL A 89 3.88 6.15 -7.58
CA VAL A 89 4.59 7.41 -7.52
C VAL A 89 5.16 7.65 -6.12
N ASP A 90 6.24 8.43 -6.03
CA ASP A 90 6.79 8.88 -4.75
C ASP A 90 6.04 10.11 -4.20
N GLU A 91 6.53 10.70 -3.10
CA GLU A 91 5.94 11.89 -2.47
C GLU A 91 5.98 13.15 -3.36
N ASP A 92 6.98 13.26 -4.24
CA ASP A 92 7.09 14.29 -5.27
C ASP A 92 6.21 14.00 -6.50
N GLY A 93 5.52 12.86 -6.53
CA GLY A 93 4.68 12.43 -7.65
C GLY A 93 5.44 11.89 -8.86
N LYS A 94 6.73 11.54 -8.74
CA LYS A 94 7.46 10.90 -9.84
C LYS A 94 7.18 9.41 -9.86
N GLU A 95 7.10 8.85 -11.06
CA GLU A 95 6.87 7.43 -11.23
C GLU A 95 8.03 6.60 -10.68
N VAL A 96 7.69 5.59 -9.88
CA VAL A 96 8.65 4.64 -9.31
C VAL A 96 8.30 3.23 -9.79
N GLN A 97 9.33 2.46 -10.13
CA GLN A 97 9.13 1.09 -10.59
C GLN A 97 8.95 0.15 -9.40
N VAL A 98 7.80 -0.53 -9.38
CA VAL A 98 7.49 -1.61 -8.45
C VAL A 98 7.28 -2.87 -9.26
N GLU A 99 8.08 -3.88 -8.97
CA GLU A 99 8.01 -5.18 -9.64
C GLU A 99 6.85 -6.00 -9.07
N VAL A 100 5.97 -6.49 -9.92
CA VAL A 100 4.92 -7.42 -9.51
C VAL A 100 5.51 -8.81 -9.43
N VAL A 101 5.43 -9.41 -8.25
CA VAL A 101 5.85 -10.80 -8.02
C VAL A 101 4.62 -11.64 -7.72
N GLU A 102 4.67 -12.93 -8.03
CA GLU A 102 3.68 -13.84 -7.48
C GLU A 102 3.84 -13.85 -5.96
N PRO A 103 2.74 -13.98 -5.18
CA PRO A 103 2.89 -14.33 -3.77
C PRO A 103 3.82 -15.54 -3.73
N ALA A 104 4.77 -15.56 -2.80
CA ALA A 104 5.57 -16.76 -2.59
C ALA A 104 4.58 -17.85 -2.18
N ASP A 105 4.10 -18.59 -3.18
CA ASP A 105 3.35 -19.80 -3.02
C ASP A 105 4.18 -20.59 -2.02
N GLU A 106 3.62 -20.83 -0.85
CA GLU A 106 4.13 -21.78 0.13
C GLU A 106 3.99 -23.16 -0.54
N LYS A 107 4.75 -23.39 -1.62
CA LYS A 107 4.89 -24.66 -2.31
C LYS A 107 5.61 -25.57 -1.34
N THR A 108 4.79 -26.22 -0.52
CA THR A 108 4.75 -27.68 -0.44
C THR A 108 6.13 -28.32 -0.50
N ASP A 109 6.81 -28.38 0.64
CA ASP A 109 7.72 -29.49 0.92
C ASP A 109 7.04 -30.33 2.01
N GLY A 110 6.38 -31.42 1.57
CA GLY A 110 5.59 -32.34 2.40
C GLY A 110 4.84 -33.35 1.57
#